data_AF-A0A970GWM4-F1
#
_entry.id   AF-A0A970GWM4-F1
#
_cell.length_a   1.000
_cell.length_b   1.000
_cell.length_c   1.000
_cell.angle_alpha   90.00
_cell.angle_beta   90.00
_cell.angle_gamma   90.00
#
_symmetry.space_group_name_H-M   'P 1'
#
loop_
_entity.id
_entity.type
_entity.pdbx_description
1 polymer ?
#
loop_
_entity_poly.entity_id
_entity_poly.type
_entity_poly.pdbx_seq_one_letter_code
_entity_poly.pdbx_strand_id
1 'polypeptide(L)'
;NRAVSKLGRNCVFVASGDLSHKLVASGPYGYDEEGPKFDKDITDAMRKADFLKLLTINEERCERAAQCGLQSFNILAGCFDKRNVKPAFMSYEGPFGVGYAVCAYEAAGSDDVRDFAKRALDEMEEKMKKARGKEDAYISLARKSIELYTRTKKVLEIPDDLSKELLERRAGTFVTLKINGKLRGCIGTIEPVCRNIAEEIIRNAISACSKDPRFDPVTEEELPYITYSVDVLGKAEKVQSKLELDPNKYGVIVTKGYRRGLLLPNLDGVDTVEEQLEIALGKAGIGSHEDYTIERFEVVRYEACDL
;
A
#
# COMPACT_ATOMS: atom_id res chain seq x y z
N ASN A 1 14.80 18.64 -15.53
CA ASN A 1 15.96 19.32 -16.16
C ASN A 1 15.82 19.70 -17.63
N ARG A 2 15.35 18.81 -18.54
CA ARG A 2 15.23 19.13 -19.98
C ARG A 2 14.45 20.41 -20.28
N ALA A 3 13.35 20.65 -19.57
CA ALA A 3 12.54 21.87 -19.71
C ALA A 3 13.33 23.15 -19.34
N VAL A 4 14.00 23.15 -18.18
CA VAL A 4 14.86 24.27 -17.73
C VAL A 4 15.97 24.57 -18.73
N SER A 5 16.67 23.54 -19.21
CA SER A 5 17.73 23.69 -20.21
C SER A 5 17.23 24.29 -21.52
N LYS A 6 16.01 23.93 -21.97
CA LYS A 6 15.39 24.51 -23.17
C LYS A 6 14.99 25.99 -22.98
N LEU A 7 14.61 26.38 -21.76
CA LEU A 7 14.17 27.75 -21.47
C LEU A 7 15.33 28.75 -21.41
N GLY A 8 16.55 28.31 -21.09
CA GLY A 8 17.72 29.18 -20.99
C GLY A 8 17.63 30.25 -19.89
N ARG A 9 16.84 29.99 -18.83
CA ARG A 9 16.59 30.91 -17.71
C ARG A 9 17.05 30.30 -16.39
N ASN A 10 17.34 31.15 -15.42
CA ASN A 10 17.48 30.73 -14.03
C ASN A 10 16.12 30.27 -13.51
N CYS A 11 16.07 29.06 -12.95
CA CYS A 11 14.86 28.47 -12.40
C CYS A 11 15.10 28.07 -10.95
N VAL A 12 14.10 28.31 -10.10
CA VAL A 12 14.05 27.82 -8.73
C VAL A 12 12.91 26.81 -8.65
N PHE A 13 13.19 25.65 -8.06
CA PHE A 13 12.17 24.67 -7.69
C PHE A 13 11.96 24.75 -6.19
N VAL A 14 10.71 24.86 -5.77
CA VAL A 14 10.30 24.86 -4.37
C VAL A 14 9.48 23.61 -4.13
N ALA A 15 9.93 22.78 -3.21
CA ALA A 15 9.16 21.67 -2.67
C ALA A 15 8.77 22.03 -1.22
N SER A 16 7.51 21.80 -0.88
CA SER A 16 6.94 22.16 0.41
C SER A 16 6.04 21.04 0.91
N GLY A 17 6.04 20.86 2.22
CA GLY A 17 5.27 19.89 2.96
C GLY A 17 5.91 19.66 4.33
N ASP A 18 5.11 19.16 5.25
CA ASP A 18 5.55 18.93 6.62
C ASP A 18 6.33 17.61 6.72
N LEU A 19 7.19 17.51 7.73
CA LEU A 19 7.83 16.24 8.09
C LEU A 19 6.85 15.41 8.92
N SER A 20 7.29 14.76 10.00
CA SER A 20 6.41 14.01 10.89
C SER A 20 5.38 14.90 11.57
N HIS A 21 4.17 14.39 11.71
CA HIS A 21 3.11 15.02 12.50
C HIS A 21 3.00 14.45 13.93
N LYS A 22 3.83 13.44 14.27
CA LYS A 22 3.72 12.67 15.51
C LYS A 22 4.92 12.84 16.45
N LEU A 23 5.40 14.07 16.65
CA LEU A 23 6.60 14.32 17.45
C LEU A 23 6.37 14.29 18.97
N VAL A 24 5.16 14.62 19.45
CA VAL A 24 4.85 14.71 20.88
C VAL A 24 3.41 14.27 21.16
N ALA A 25 3.17 13.70 22.36
CA ALA A 25 1.87 13.13 22.70
C ALA A 25 0.75 14.18 22.82
N SER A 26 1.09 15.43 23.14
CA SER A 26 0.16 16.55 23.19
C SER A 26 -0.13 17.18 21.81
N GLY A 27 0.50 16.69 20.75
CA GLY A 27 0.28 17.15 19.39
C GLY A 27 -1.08 16.65 18.85
N PRO A 28 -1.59 17.28 17.78
CA PRO A 28 -2.91 16.96 17.21
C PRO A 28 -3.01 15.53 16.66
N TYR A 29 -1.88 14.87 16.39
CA TYR A 29 -1.82 13.51 15.82
C TYR A 29 -1.21 12.48 16.79
N GLY A 30 -1.04 12.87 18.06
CA GLY A 30 -0.40 12.03 19.08
C GLY A 30 1.10 11.81 18.86
N TYR A 31 1.66 10.84 19.56
CA TYR A 31 3.06 10.46 19.48
C TYR A 31 3.22 9.08 18.86
N ASP A 32 4.20 8.95 17.98
CA ASP A 32 4.74 7.67 17.52
C ASP A 32 6.26 7.79 17.50
N GLU A 33 6.96 6.77 17.99
CA GLU A 33 8.43 6.74 18.00
C GLU A 33 9.06 6.85 16.61
N GLU A 34 8.34 6.48 15.53
CA GLU A 34 8.82 6.69 14.17
C GLU A 34 8.81 8.16 13.77
N GLY A 35 8.00 9.01 14.41
CA GLY A 35 7.92 10.43 14.08
C GLY A 35 9.27 11.14 14.20
N PRO A 36 9.90 11.17 15.40
CA PRO A 36 11.22 11.77 15.57
C PRO A 36 12.33 11.08 14.76
N LYS A 37 12.23 9.76 14.54
CA LYS A 37 13.22 9.02 13.73
C LYS A 37 13.13 9.41 12.25
N PHE A 38 11.92 9.57 11.72
CA PHE A 38 11.66 10.03 10.36
C PHE A 38 12.26 11.43 10.14
N ASP A 39 11.98 12.38 11.02
CA ASP A 39 12.51 13.75 10.90
C ASP A 39 14.03 13.80 10.92
N LYS A 40 14.65 13.01 11.81
CA LYS A 40 16.11 12.86 11.85
C LYS A 40 16.64 12.32 10.53
N ASP A 41 16.02 11.26 10.00
CA ASP A 41 16.45 10.64 8.75
C ASP A 41 16.33 11.58 7.55
N ILE A 42 15.23 12.33 7.45
CA ILE A 42 14.99 13.31 6.39
C ILE A 42 15.97 14.46 6.50
N THR A 43 16.15 15.05 7.69
CA THR A 43 17.06 16.19 7.87
C THR A 43 18.52 15.79 7.64
N ASP A 44 18.94 14.59 8.04
CA ASP A 44 20.25 14.04 7.70
C ASP A 44 20.43 13.85 6.19
N ALA A 45 19.41 13.34 5.50
CA ALA A 45 19.42 13.22 4.04
C ALA A 45 19.50 14.60 3.38
N MET A 46 18.75 15.59 3.87
CA MET A 46 18.79 16.96 3.36
C MET A 46 20.17 17.60 3.52
N ARG A 47 20.80 17.47 4.70
CA ARG A 47 22.14 18.00 4.97
C ARG A 47 23.20 17.43 4.05
N LYS A 48 23.08 16.16 3.67
CA LYS A 48 24.04 15.44 2.83
C LYS A 48 23.66 15.43 1.35
N ALA A 49 22.50 16.00 1.00
CA ALA A 49 21.85 15.79 -0.29
C ALA A 49 21.78 14.31 -0.69
N ASP A 50 21.46 13.43 0.26
CA ASP A 50 21.28 12.00 0.05
C ASP A 50 19.87 11.71 -0.47
N PHE A 51 19.66 12.01 -1.75
CA PHE A 51 18.36 11.86 -2.40
C PHE A 51 17.94 10.40 -2.59
N LEU A 52 18.91 9.47 -2.66
CA LEU A 52 18.58 8.06 -2.70
C LEU A 52 17.88 7.64 -1.42
N LYS A 53 18.41 8.06 -0.26
CA LYS A 53 17.79 7.78 1.03
C LYS A 53 16.34 8.26 1.08
N LEU A 54 16.02 9.45 0.54
CA LEU A 54 14.64 9.95 0.47
C LEU A 54 13.72 9.07 -0.38
N LEU A 55 14.21 8.64 -1.55
CA LEU A 55 13.44 7.80 -2.49
C LEU A 55 13.16 6.40 -1.95
N THR A 56 13.97 5.90 -1.01
CA THR A 56 13.90 4.53 -0.50
C THR A 56 13.30 4.42 0.91
N ILE A 57 12.73 5.49 1.46
CA ILE A 57 12.02 5.41 2.74
C ILE A 57 10.79 4.51 2.58
N ASN A 58 10.64 3.55 3.49
CA ASN A 58 9.51 2.62 3.52
C ASN A 58 8.20 3.37 3.83
N GLU A 59 7.11 2.99 3.15
CA GLU A 59 5.79 3.58 3.32
C GLU A 59 5.21 3.38 4.73
N GLU A 60 5.44 2.25 5.39
CA GLU A 60 5.00 2.02 6.78
C GLU A 60 5.56 3.10 7.72
N ARG A 61 6.83 3.47 7.53
CA ARG A 61 7.44 4.56 8.30
C ARG A 61 6.79 5.91 7.99
N CYS A 62 6.37 6.13 6.74
CA CYS A 62 5.67 7.33 6.33
C CYS A 62 4.29 7.43 6.99
N GLU A 63 3.54 6.33 6.99
CA GLU A 63 2.22 6.22 7.62
C GLU A 63 2.32 6.42 9.14
N ARG A 64 3.27 5.74 9.79
CA ARG A 64 3.51 5.90 11.23
C ARG A 64 3.91 7.32 11.60
N ALA A 65 4.75 7.98 10.80
CA ALA A 65 5.11 9.39 10.99
C ALA A 65 3.97 10.37 10.63
N ALA A 66 2.91 9.91 9.96
CA ALA A 66 1.82 10.73 9.42
C ALA A 66 2.29 11.95 8.61
N GLN A 67 3.39 11.78 7.87
CA GLN A 67 4.03 12.85 7.10
C GLN A 67 3.28 13.16 5.79
N CYS A 68 3.44 14.39 5.28
CA CYS A 68 2.89 14.75 3.97
C CYS A 68 3.92 15.29 2.95
N GLY A 69 5.15 15.61 3.38
CA GLY A 69 6.14 16.27 2.53
C GLY A 69 6.99 15.36 1.62
N LEU A 70 7.12 14.06 1.90
CA LEU A 70 8.10 13.20 1.23
C LEU A 70 7.94 13.16 -0.29
N GLN A 71 6.71 13.14 -0.80
CA GLN A 71 6.46 13.10 -2.25
C GLN A 71 6.93 14.39 -2.94
N SER A 72 6.69 15.56 -2.31
CA SER A 72 7.25 16.84 -2.78
C SER A 72 8.78 16.80 -2.78
N PHE A 73 9.39 16.22 -1.76
CA PHE A 73 10.85 16.10 -1.68
C PHE A 73 11.42 15.13 -2.73
N ASN A 74 10.72 14.05 -3.06
CA ASN A 74 11.10 13.11 -4.12
C ASN A 74 11.04 13.77 -5.52
N ILE A 75 10.05 14.63 -5.77
CA ILE A 75 9.99 15.44 -6.99
C ILE A 75 11.20 16.39 -7.07
N LEU A 76 11.54 17.03 -5.95
CA LEU A 76 12.71 17.90 -5.84
C LEU A 76 14.00 17.12 -6.10
N ALA A 77 14.14 15.94 -5.50
CA ALA A 77 15.24 15.01 -5.75
C ALA A 77 15.38 14.70 -7.23
N GLY A 78 14.30 14.36 -7.94
CA GLY A 78 14.33 14.13 -9.39
C GLY A 78 14.84 15.33 -10.22
N CYS A 79 14.72 16.56 -9.72
CA CYS A 79 15.30 17.75 -10.36
C CYS A 79 16.84 17.77 -10.26
N PHE A 80 17.43 17.01 -9.34
CA PHE A 80 18.87 16.93 -9.10
C PHE A 80 19.48 15.58 -9.50
N ASP A 81 18.72 14.68 -10.13
CA ASP A 81 19.25 13.41 -10.62
C ASP A 81 20.39 13.65 -11.63
N LYS A 82 21.49 12.90 -11.46
CA LYS A 82 22.75 13.04 -12.20
C LYS A 82 23.39 14.43 -12.12
N ARG A 83 23.15 15.15 -11.02
CA ARG A 83 23.74 16.46 -10.78
C ARG A 83 24.45 16.50 -9.44
N ASN A 84 25.59 17.16 -9.44
CA ASN A 84 26.21 17.57 -8.20
C ASN A 84 25.40 18.74 -7.62
N VAL A 85 25.30 18.77 -6.31
CA VAL A 85 24.53 19.76 -5.57
C VAL A 85 25.28 20.17 -4.32
N LYS A 86 25.19 21.45 -3.98
CA LYS A 86 25.69 21.98 -2.72
C LYS A 86 24.51 22.23 -1.78
N PRO A 87 24.33 21.43 -0.72
CA PRO A 87 23.28 21.66 0.26
C PRO A 87 23.63 22.83 1.18
N ALA A 88 22.62 23.61 1.55
CA ALA A 88 22.64 24.64 2.56
C ALA A 88 21.44 24.44 3.47
N PHE A 89 21.63 23.61 4.51
CA PHE A 89 20.63 23.34 5.51
C PHE A 89 20.52 24.54 6.46
N MET A 90 19.31 25.08 6.62
CA MET A 90 19.06 26.33 7.34
C MET A 90 18.50 26.07 8.74
N SER A 91 17.42 25.29 8.86
CA SER A 91 16.75 25.07 10.14
C SER A 91 15.98 23.75 10.17
N TYR A 92 15.75 23.27 11.40
CA TYR A 92 14.72 22.28 11.71
C TYR A 92 14.07 22.64 13.04
N GLU A 93 12.74 22.61 13.09
CA GLU A 93 11.94 22.92 14.26
C GLU A 93 10.74 21.97 14.33
N GLY A 94 10.27 21.69 15.55
CA GLY A 94 9.13 20.80 15.80
C GLY A 94 7.93 21.45 16.53
N PRO A 95 7.52 22.70 16.22
CA PRO A 95 6.43 23.35 16.94
C PRO A 95 5.11 22.58 16.76
N PHE A 96 4.28 22.59 17.80
CA PHE A 96 2.95 21.95 17.83
C PHE A 96 2.95 20.43 17.61
N GLY A 97 4.12 19.77 17.71
CA GLY A 97 4.25 18.35 17.46
C GLY A 97 4.43 17.96 15.98
N VAL A 98 4.62 18.94 15.10
CA VAL A 98 4.85 18.75 13.66
C VAL A 98 6.26 19.23 13.31
N GLY A 99 6.97 18.49 12.47
CA GLY A 99 8.33 18.79 12.04
C GLY A 99 8.40 19.66 10.80
N TYR A 100 9.29 20.65 10.81
CA TYR A 100 9.55 21.56 9.70
C TYR A 100 11.04 21.70 9.49
N ALA A 101 11.51 21.56 8.24
CA ALA A 101 12.91 21.78 7.89
C ALA A 101 13.05 22.65 6.65
N VAL A 102 14.12 23.45 6.62
CA VAL A 102 14.46 24.30 5.47
C VAL A 102 15.85 23.93 4.99
N CYS A 103 15.96 23.53 3.72
CA CYS A 103 17.22 23.25 3.05
C CYS A 103 17.18 23.80 1.63
N ALA A 104 18.24 24.51 1.23
CA ALA A 104 18.44 24.96 -0.14
C ALA A 104 19.51 24.09 -0.83
N TYR A 105 19.38 23.90 -2.14
CA TYR A 105 20.37 23.18 -2.94
C TYR A 105 20.77 24.01 -4.15
N GLU A 106 22.07 24.22 -4.32
CA GLU A 106 22.63 24.84 -5.51
C GLU A 106 23.13 23.75 -6.46
N ALA A 107 22.58 23.68 -7.67
CA ALA A 107 23.02 22.71 -8.67
C ALA A 107 24.37 23.11 -9.27
N ALA A 108 25.32 22.17 -9.29
CA ALA A 108 26.71 22.42 -9.68
C ALA A 108 27.19 21.42 -10.74
N GLY A 109 26.76 21.58 -11.99
CA GLY A 109 27.17 20.70 -13.09
C GLY A 109 26.56 19.28 -13.01
N SER A 110 27.05 18.39 -13.87
CA SER A 110 26.63 16.99 -13.94
C SER A 110 27.48 16.10 -13.04
N ASP A 111 26.87 15.05 -12.52
CA ASP A 111 27.52 14.00 -11.75
C ASP A 111 26.77 12.68 -11.96
N ASP A 112 27.27 11.84 -12.87
CA ASP A 112 26.63 10.57 -13.21
C ASP A 112 26.67 9.54 -12.07
N VAL A 113 27.52 9.72 -11.05
CA VAL A 113 27.54 8.85 -9.86
C VAL A 113 26.25 9.05 -9.04
N ARG A 114 25.60 10.20 -9.18
CA ARG A 114 24.33 10.55 -8.54
C ARG A 114 23.11 10.18 -9.40
N ASP A 115 23.18 9.04 -10.10
CA ASP A 115 22.04 8.39 -10.77
C ASP A 115 21.14 7.67 -9.75
N PHE A 116 20.62 8.42 -8.78
CA PHE A 116 19.84 7.83 -7.68
C PHE A 116 18.44 7.41 -8.12
N ALA A 117 17.88 8.02 -9.18
CA ALA A 117 16.61 7.57 -9.74
C ALA A 117 16.71 6.14 -10.27
N LYS A 118 17.75 5.84 -11.07
CA LYS A 118 17.99 4.48 -11.55
C LYS A 118 18.30 3.53 -10.40
N ARG A 119 19.17 3.93 -9.46
CA ARG A 119 19.53 3.08 -8.31
C ARG A 119 18.30 2.72 -7.46
N ALA A 120 17.39 3.66 -7.21
CA ALA A 120 16.15 3.39 -6.48
C ALA A 120 15.27 2.38 -7.23
N LEU A 121 15.15 2.51 -8.55
CA LEU A 121 14.42 1.54 -9.38
C LEU A 121 15.09 0.16 -9.37
N ASP A 122 16.40 0.08 -9.54
CA ASP A 122 17.16 -1.17 -9.52
C ASP A 122 17.03 -1.86 -8.15
N GLU A 123 17.11 -1.11 -7.03
CA GLU A 123 16.90 -1.64 -5.68
C GLU A 123 15.47 -2.17 -5.48
N MET A 124 14.47 -1.45 -6.01
CA MET A 124 13.08 -1.87 -5.97
C MET A 124 12.85 -3.14 -6.80
N GLU A 125 13.36 -3.21 -8.02
CA GLU A 125 13.24 -4.39 -8.89
C GLU A 125 13.90 -5.64 -8.28
N GLU A 126 15.08 -5.49 -7.70
CA GLU A 126 15.77 -6.60 -7.02
C GLU A 126 15.01 -7.08 -5.77
N LYS A 127 14.42 -6.15 -4.98
CA LYS A 127 13.52 -6.52 -3.88
C LYS A 127 12.32 -7.31 -4.40
N MET A 128 11.65 -6.82 -5.43
CA MET A 128 10.47 -7.48 -6.02
C MET A 128 10.81 -8.87 -6.59
N LYS A 129 11.96 -9.01 -7.25
CA LYS A 129 12.43 -10.30 -7.76
C LYS A 129 12.66 -11.32 -6.66
N LYS A 130 13.20 -10.89 -5.51
CA LYS A 130 13.37 -11.75 -4.33
C LYS A 130 12.03 -12.17 -3.72
N ALA A 131 11.05 -11.28 -3.61
CA ALA A 131 9.71 -11.65 -3.16
C ALA A 131 9.06 -12.68 -4.08
N ARG A 132 9.14 -12.47 -5.40
CA ARG A 132 8.59 -13.41 -6.40
C ARG A 132 9.14 -14.82 -6.27
N GLY A 133 10.41 -14.96 -5.88
CA GLY A 133 11.06 -16.27 -5.68
C GLY A 133 10.54 -17.06 -4.48
N LYS A 134 9.73 -16.44 -3.61
CA LYS A 134 9.17 -17.06 -2.38
C LYS A 134 7.64 -17.17 -2.41
N GLU A 135 7.01 -16.90 -3.56
CA GLU A 135 5.55 -16.99 -3.70
C GLU A 135 5.06 -18.42 -3.48
N ASP A 136 4.00 -18.57 -2.70
CA ASP A 136 3.21 -19.80 -2.70
C ASP A 136 2.29 -19.88 -3.94
N ALA A 137 1.56 -21.00 -4.04
CA ALA A 137 0.67 -21.25 -5.16
C ALA A 137 -0.50 -20.24 -5.27
N TYR A 138 -1.00 -19.69 -4.16
CA TYR A 138 -2.12 -18.75 -4.13
C TYR A 138 -1.68 -17.41 -4.74
N ILE A 139 -0.54 -16.89 -4.28
CA ILE A 139 0.05 -15.65 -4.76
C ILE A 139 0.49 -15.78 -6.21
N SER A 140 1.17 -16.88 -6.54
CA SER A 140 1.64 -17.17 -7.90
C SER A 140 0.48 -17.23 -8.89
N LEU A 141 -0.67 -17.81 -8.49
CA LEU A 141 -1.87 -17.86 -9.31
C LEU A 141 -2.45 -16.47 -9.55
N ALA A 142 -2.57 -15.64 -8.50
CA ALA A 142 -3.05 -14.27 -8.62
C ALA A 142 -2.15 -13.44 -9.56
N ARG A 143 -0.83 -13.47 -9.33
CA ARG A 143 0.14 -12.73 -10.16
C ARG A 143 0.10 -13.18 -11.61
N LYS A 144 0.21 -14.49 -11.89
CA LYS A 144 0.19 -15.01 -13.27
C LYS A 144 -1.11 -14.64 -13.99
N SER A 145 -2.24 -14.65 -13.28
CA SER A 145 -3.55 -14.25 -13.83
C SER A 145 -3.56 -12.79 -14.24
N ILE A 146 -3.05 -11.91 -13.38
CA ILE A 146 -2.98 -10.47 -13.63
C ILE A 146 -2.00 -10.18 -14.77
N GLU A 147 -0.79 -10.72 -14.71
CA GLU A 147 0.22 -10.49 -15.76
C GLU A 147 -0.26 -10.96 -17.13
N LEU A 148 -0.87 -12.15 -17.23
CA LEU A 148 -1.41 -12.67 -18.48
C LEU A 148 -2.55 -11.80 -19.00
N TYR A 149 -3.50 -11.43 -18.12
CA TYR A 149 -4.65 -10.63 -18.50
C TYR A 149 -4.26 -9.21 -18.89
N THR A 150 -3.35 -8.57 -18.16
CA THR A 150 -2.86 -7.23 -18.50
C THR A 150 -2.24 -7.21 -19.89
N ARG A 151 -1.36 -8.18 -20.20
CA ARG A 151 -0.63 -8.27 -21.48
C ARG A 151 -1.48 -8.74 -22.66
N THR A 152 -2.42 -9.66 -22.44
CA THR A 152 -3.07 -10.39 -23.55
C THR A 152 -4.60 -10.38 -23.51
N LYS A 153 -5.20 -9.91 -22.41
CA LYS A 153 -6.64 -10.00 -22.11
C LYS A 153 -7.18 -11.44 -22.04
N LYS A 154 -6.30 -12.45 -21.96
CA LYS A 154 -6.67 -13.85 -21.77
C LYS A 154 -6.78 -14.19 -20.29
N VAL A 155 -7.66 -15.14 -19.98
CA VAL A 155 -7.80 -15.73 -18.64
C VAL A 155 -6.79 -16.87 -18.50
N LEU A 156 -6.16 -16.97 -17.33
CA LEU A 156 -5.22 -18.04 -17.03
C LEU A 156 -5.96 -19.38 -16.94
N GLU A 157 -5.43 -20.40 -17.60
CA GLU A 157 -5.87 -21.79 -17.39
C GLU A 157 -5.30 -22.31 -16.07
N ILE A 158 -6.12 -23.03 -15.31
CA ILE A 158 -5.73 -23.54 -14.00
C ILE A 158 -4.61 -24.59 -14.18
N PRO A 159 -3.45 -24.42 -13.53
CA PRO A 159 -2.39 -25.44 -13.55
C PRO A 159 -2.84 -26.76 -12.91
N ASP A 160 -2.43 -27.88 -13.50
CA ASP A 160 -2.78 -29.23 -13.01
C ASP A 160 -2.04 -29.64 -11.72
N ASP A 161 -0.97 -28.93 -11.36
CA ASP A 161 -0.07 -29.24 -10.24
C ASP A 161 -0.43 -28.52 -8.94
N LEU A 162 -1.63 -27.93 -8.85
CA LEU A 162 -2.10 -27.26 -7.63
C LEU A 162 -2.52 -28.25 -6.53
N SER A 163 -2.51 -27.77 -5.29
CA SER A 163 -2.95 -28.55 -4.13
C SER A 163 -4.44 -28.92 -4.23
N LYS A 164 -4.83 -30.02 -3.57
CA LYS A 164 -6.25 -30.40 -3.45
C LYS A 164 -7.11 -29.31 -2.82
N GLU A 165 -6.55 -28.54 -1.88
CA GLU A 165 -7.28 -27.42 -1.27
C GLU A 165 -7.68 -26.37 -2.31
N LEU A 166 -6.78 -26.01 -3.24
CA LEU A 166 -7.05 -25.06 -4.31
C LEU A 166 -8.05 -25.60 -5.35
N LEU A 167 -8.03 -26.91 -5.60
CA LEU A 167 -8.78 -27.55 -6.68
C LEU A 167 -10.15 -28.09 -6.25
N GLU A 168 -10.33 -28.49 -4.99
CA GLU A 168 -11.52 -29.18 -4.49
C GLU A 168 -12.34 -28.33 -3.51
N ARG A 169 -11.72 -27.42 -2.74
CA ARG A 169 -12.44 -26.59 -1.76
C ARG A 169 -13.02 -25.35 -2.44
N ARG A 170 -14.18 -24.91 -1.94
CA ARG A 170 -14.82 -23.64 -2.30
C ARG A 170 -14.71 -22.66 -1.14
N ALA A 171 -14.24 -21.45 -1.42
CA ALA A 171 -14.25 -20.33 -0.49
C ALA A 171 -14.32 -19.01 -1.27
N GLY A 172 -14.87 -17.97 -0.63
CA GLY A 172 -14.69 -16.61 -1.12
C GLY A 172 -13.22 -16.21 -1.01
N THR A 173 -12.75 -15.36 -1.90
CA THR A 173 -11.37 -14.84 -1.85
C THR A 173 -11.34 -13.35 -2.10
N PHE A 174 -10.34 -12.67 -1.54
CA PHE A 174 -9.99 -11.30 -1.92
C PHE A 174 -8.58 -11.28 -2.45
N VAL A 175 -8.38 -10.62 -3.59
CA VAL A 175 -7.05 -10.39 -4.16
C VAL A 175 -6.76 -8.90 -4.04
N THR A 176 -5.67 -8.58 -3.35
CA THR A 176 -5.23 -7.21 -3.11
C THR A 176 -3.90 -6.97 -3.83
N LEU A 177 -3.81 -5.82 -4.49
CA LEU A 177 -2.66 -5.32 -5.21
C LEU A 177 -2.14 -4.09 -4.47
N LYS A 178 -0.83 -4.03 -4.24
CA LYS A 178 -0.18 -2.84 -3.69
C LYS A 178 1.01 -2.42 -4.55
N ILE A 179 1.29 -1.12 -4.62
CA ILE A 179 2.53 -0.56 -5.17
C ILE A 179 3.16 0.29 -4.07
N ASN A 180 4.39 -0.02 -3.67
CA ASN A 180 5.08 0.65 -2.56
C ASN A 180 4.21 0.69 -1.28
N GLY A 181 3.60 -0.43 -0.92
CA GLY A 181 2.70 -0.52 0.25
C GLY A 181 1.29 0.05 0.04
N LYS A 182 1.09 0.93 -0.96
CA LYS A 182 -0.21 1.58 -1.21
C LYS A 182 -1.14 0.71 -2.00
N LEU A 183 -2.41 0.70 -1.62
CA LEU A 183 -3.47 -0.01 -2.33
C LEU A 183 -3.57 0.44 -3.79
N ARG A 184 -3.50 -0.53 -4.71
CA ARG A 184 -3.63 -0.34 -6.16
C ARG A 184 -4.85 -1.02 -6.77
N GLY A 185 -5.43 -1.96 -6.04
CA GLY A 185 -6.67 -2.64 -6.40
C GLY A 185 -7.01 -3.70 -5.36
N CYS A 186 -8.28 -3.89 -5.06
CA CYS A 186 -8.73 -4.98 -4.20
C CYS A 186 -10.16 -5.36 -4.57
N ILE A 187 -10.33 -6.61 -5.03
CA ILE A 187 -11.64 -7.18 -5.34
C ILE A 187 -11.71 -8.59 -4.77
N GLY A 188 -12.89 -8.96 -4.30
CA GLY A 188 -13.16 -10.29 -3.81
C GLY A 188 -14.62 -10.64 -3.75
N THR A 189 -14.88 -11.86 -3.32
CA THR A 189 -16.19 -12.42 -3.08
C THR A 189 -16.31 -12.91 -1.64
N ILE A 190 -17.45 -12.59 -1.01
CA ILE A 190 -17.73 -13.02 0.37
C ILE A 190 -18.01 -14.53 0.40
N GLU A 191 -18.81 -15.00 -0.54
CA GLU A 191 -19.17 -16.41 -0.71
C GLU A 191 -18.60 -16.93 -2.04
N PRO A 192 -18.21 -18.21 -2.12
CA PRO A 192 -17.66 -18.79 -3.33
C PRO A 192 -18.69 -18.79 -4.46
N VAL A 193 -18.35 -18.14 -5.57
CA VAL A 193 -19.19 -18.14 -6.78
C VAL A 193 -18.58 -18.99 -7.91
N CYS A 194 -17.35 -19.47 -7.73
CA CYS A 194 -16.67 -20.40 -8.62
C CYS A 194 -16.66 -21.83 -8.07
N ARG A 195 -16.14 -22.77 -8.87
CA ARG A 195 -16.13 -24.21 -8.54
C ARG A 195 -15.11 -24.56 -7.47
N ASN A 196 -14.02 -23.81 -7.39
CA ASN A 196 -12.96 -23.98 -6.41
C ASN A 196 -12.22 -22.66 -6.14
N ILE A 197 -11.31 -22.68 -5.15
CA ILE A 197 -10.53 -21.50 -4.76
C ILE A 197 -9.63 -21.02 -5.90
N ALA A 198 -9.04 -21.93 -6.70
CA ALA A 198 -8.18 -21.53 -7.82
C ALA A 198 -8.92 -20.65 -8.84
N GLU A 199 -10.12 -21.06 -9.28
CA GLU A 199 -10.97 -20.25 -10.17
C GLU A 199 -11.35 -18.91 -9.52
N GLU A 200 -11.68 -18.93 -8.22
CA GLU A 200 -12.07 -17.74 -7.48
C GLU A 200 -10.92 -16.72 -7.43
N ILE A 201 -9.69 -17.17 -7.15
CA ILE A 201 -8.48 -16.34 -7.18
C ILE A 201 -8.25 -15.75 -8.56
N ILE A 202 -8.27 -16.56 -9.63
CA ILE A 202 -8.04 -16.08 -11.01
C ILE A 202 -9.05 -14.98 -11.36
N ARG A 203 -10.33 -15.23 -11.09
CA ARG A 203 -11.43 -14.29 -11.36
C ARG A 203 -11.29 -12.99 -10.58
N ASN A 204 -10.99 -13.08 -9.28
CA ASN A 204 -10.88 -11.92 -8.41
C ASN A 204 -9.59 -11.14 -8.69
N ALA A 205 -8.48 -11.81 -9.05
CA ALA A 205 -7.24 -11.17 -9.46
C ALA A 205 -7.42 -10.32 -10.73
N ILE A 206 -8.06 -10.89 -11.76
CA ILE A 206 -8.41 -10.16 -12.98
C ILE A 206 -9.29 -8.95 -12.64
N SER A 207 -10.29 -9.13 -11.77
CA SER A 207 -11.19 -8.04 -11.38
C SER A 207 -10.46 -6.95 -10.58
N ALA A 208 -9.56 -7.32 -9.68
CA ALA A 208 -8.76 -6.37 -8.88
C ALA A 208 -7.86 -5.50 -9.76
N CYS A 209 -7.30 -6.05 -10.85
CA CYS A 209 -6.44 -5.29 -11.75
C CYS A 209 -7.19 -4.50 -12.84
N SER A 210 -8.46 -4.81 -13.13
CA SER A 210 -9.16 -4.25 -14.30
C SER A 210 -10.53 -3.64 -14.06
N LYS A 211 -11.13 -3.88 -12.89
CA LYS A 211 -12.52 -3.52 -12.57
C LYS A 211 -12.72 -2.89 -11.20
N ASP A 212 -11.65 -2.60 -10.47
CA ASP A 212 -11.77 -1.84 -9.22
C ASP A 212 -12.15 -0.39 -9.55
N PRO A 213 -13.35 0.09 -9.20
CA PRO A 213 -13.86 1.39 -9.64
C PRO A 213 -13.08 2.58 -9.07
N ARG A 214 -12.19 2.37 -8.10
CA ARG A 214 -11.37 3.40 -7.48
C ARG A 214 -10.11 3.71 -8.30
N PHE A 215 -9.74 2.84 -9.23
CA PHE A 215 -8.47 2.93 -9.96
C PHE A 215 -8.67 2.65 -11.45
N ASP A 216 -7.82 3.25 -12.27
CA ASP A 216 -7.69 2.84 -13.67
C ASP A 216 -7.13 1.41 -13.77
N PRO A 217 -7.43 0.67 -14.85
CA PRO A 217 -6.86 -0.66 -15.08
C PRO A 217 -5.33 -0.64 -14.99
N VAL A 218 -4.77 -1.69 -14.38
CA VAL A 218 -3.32 -1.89 -14.25
C VAL A 218 -2.67 -1.97 -15.62
N THR A 219 -1.57 -1.25 -15.79
CA THR A 219 -0.75 -1.20 -17.00
C THR A 219 0.41 -2.20 -16.95
N GLU A 220 1.05 -2.48 -18.09
CA GLU A 220 2.18 -3.42 -18.15
C GLU A 220 3.40 -2.89 -17.40
N GLU A 221 3.60 -1.58 -17.41
CA GLU A 221 4.69 -0.86 -16.73
C GLU A 221 4.59 -0.95 -15.21
N GLU A 222 3.38 -1.17 -14.67
CA GLU A 222 3.15 -1.34 -13.24
C GLU A 222 3.45 -2.77 -12.75
N LEU A 223 3.35 -3.78 -13.62
CA LEU A 223 3.48 -5.20 -13.23
C LEU A 223 4.78 -5.52 -12.46
N PRO A 224 5.97 -4.97 -12.79
CA PRO A 224 7.20 -5.20 -12.03
C PRO A 224 7.10 -4.79 -10.56
N TYR A 225 6.24 -3.82 -10.25
CA TYR A 225 6.21 -3.07 -9.00
C TYR A 225 5.03 -3.45 -8.09
N ILE A 226 4.14 -4.33 -8.54
CA ILE A 226 2.97 -4.77 -7.77
C ILE A 226 3.34 -5.92 -6.82
N THR A 227 3.02 -5.76 -5.54
CA THR A 227 2.91 -6.86 -4.57
C THR A 227 1.47 -7.35 -4.50
N TYR A 228 1.32 -8.65 -4.23
CA TYR A 228 0.04 -9.35 -4.26
C TYR A 228 -0.20 -10.00 -2.90
N SER A 229 -1.44 -9.92 -2.41
CA SER A 229 -1.92 -10.77 -1.34
C SER A 229 -3.26 -11.41 -1.69
N VAL A 230 -3.48 -12.61 -1.16
CA VAL A 230 -4.69 -13.40 -1.34
C VAL A 230 -5.24 -13.77 0.02
N ASP A 231 -6.44 -13.29 0.31
CA ASP A 231 -7.18 -13.66 1.50
C ASP A 231 -8.21 -14.74 1.15
N VAL A 232 -8.11 -15.91 1.77
CA VAL A 232 -9.08 -17.00 1.61
C VAL A 232 -10.01 -17.04 2.81
N LEU A 233 -11.31 -16.87 2.57
CA LEU A 233 -12.29 -16.73 3.63
C LEU A 233 -12.71 -18.11 4.18
N GLY A 234 -12.77 -18.20 5.50
CA GLY A 234 -13.44 -19.27 6.21
C GLY A 234 -14.96 -19.15 6.11
N LYS A 235 -15.66 -20.15 6.67
CA LYS A 235 -17.12 -20.11 6.75
C LYS A 235 -17.57 -19.01 7.71
N ALA A 236 -18.53 -18.19 7.28
CA ALA A 236 -19.15 -17.20 8.14
C ALA A 236 -20.07 -17.85 9.19
N GLU A 237 -19.97 -17.38 10.42
CA GLU A 237 -20.74 -17.84 11.57
C GLU A 237 -21.50 -16.67 12.20
N LYS A 238 -22.79 -16.85 12.48
CA LYS A 238 -23.58 -15.82 13.15
C LYS A 238 -23.07 -15.55 14.55
N VAL A 239 -23.03 -14.27 14.91
CA VAL A 239 -22.58 -13.79 16.21
C VAL A 239 -23.81 -13.44 17.06
N GLN A 240 -23.83 -13.91 18.32
CA GLN A 240 -24.91 -13.57 19.26
C GLN A 240 -24.56 -12.32 20.08
N SER A 241 -23.27 -12.09 20.32
CA SER A 241 -22.77 -10.94 21.08
C SER A 241 -21.46 -10.40 20.52
N LYS A 242 -21.27 -9.08 20.59
CA LYS A 242 -20.01 -8.42 20.20
C LYS A 242 -18.78 -8.94 20.95
N LEU A 243 -18.96 -9.55 22.13
CA LEU A 243 -17.88 -10.18 22.90
C LEU A 243 -17.23 -11.38 22.19
N GLU A 244 -17.87 -11.90 21.14
CA GLU A 244 -17.34 -12.99 20.32
C GLU A 244 -16.45 -12.48 19.17
N LEU A 245 -16.34 -11.16 19.01
CA LEU A 245 -15.53 -10.53 17.98
C LEU A 245 -14.15 -10.17 18.52
N ASP A 246 -13.17 -10.27 17.63
CA ASP A 246 -11.79 -9.87 17.87
C ASP A 246 -11.28 -9.31 16.53
N PRO A 247 -11.00 -8.00 16.43
CA PRO A 247 -10.59 -7.36 15.18
C PRO A 247 -9.32 -7.97 14.57
N ASN A 248 -8.44 -8.53 15.39
CA ASN A 248 -7.19 -9.15 14.94
C ASN A 248 -7.42 -10.56 14.38
N LYS A 249 -8.46 -11.24 14.85
CA LYS A 249 -8.71 -12.64 14.50
C LYS A 249 -9.81 -12.81 13.45
N TYR A 250 -10.90 -12.07 13.58
CA TYR A 250 -12.11 -12.28 12.79
C TYR A 250 -12.43 -11.09 11.90
N GLY A 251 -12.75 -11.37 10.65
CA GLY A 251 -13.48 -10.44 9.81
C GLY A 251 -14.95 -10.41 10.19
N VAL A 252 -15.63 -9.33 9.86
CA VAL A 252 -17.06 -9.13 10.15
C VAL A 252 -17.86 -8.92 8.88
N ILE A 253 -19.07 -9.44 8.87
CA ILE A 253 -20.07 -9.22 7.86
C ILE A 253 -21.31 -8.66 8.55
N VAL A 254 -21.75 -7.49 8.11
CA VAL A 254 -23.03 -6.90 8.54
C VAL A 254 -24.04 -7.00 7.42
N THR A 255 -25.26 -7.45 7.75
CA THR A 255 -26.32 -7.67 6.76
C THR A 255 -27.64 -7.06 7.21
N LYS A 256 -28.29 -6.30 6.33
CA LYS A 256 -29.68 -5.83 6.49
C LYS A 256 -30.43 -5.87 5.16
N GLY A 257 -31.30 -6.86 4.99
CA GLY A 257 -31.99 -7.10 3.72
C GLY A 257 -30.97 -7.38 2.60
N TYR A 258 -30.94 -6.53 1.56
CA TYR A 258 -29.98 -6.63 0.46
C TYR A 258 -28.66 -5.87 0.70
N ARG A 259 -28.58 -5.05 1.75
CA ARG A 259 -27.36 -4.32 2.11
C ARG A 259 -26.43 -5.24 2.89
N ARG A 260 -25.19 -5.38 2.41
CA ARG A 260 -24.17 -6.21 3.04
C ARG A 260 -22.82 -5.51 2.98
N GLY A 261 -22.10 -5.51 4.09
CA GLY A 261 -20.76 -4.93 4.20
C GLY A 261 -19.83 -5.92 4.87
N LEU A 262 -18.58 -5.93 4.42
CA LEU A 262 -17.53 -6.80 4.95
C LEU A 262 -16.30 -5.98 5.31
N LEU A 263 -15.69 -6.33 6.44
CA LEU A 263 -14.34 -5.92 6.79
C LEU A 263 -13.51 -7.15 7.13
N LEU A 264 -12.30 -7.21 6.58
CA LEU A 264 -11.33 -8.27 6.86
C LEU A 264 -10.72 -8.07 8.26
N PRO A 265 -10.18 -9.14 8.90
CA PRO A 265 -9.44 -9.01 10.15
C PRO A 265 -8.08 -8.34 9.95
N ASN A 266 -7.47 -7.96 11.07
CA ASN A 266 -6.07 -7.53 11.19
C ASN A 266 -5.72 -6.42 10.18
N LEU A 267 -6.43 -5.29 10.31
CA LEU A 267 -6.22 -4.10 9.50
C LEU A 267 -5.65 -2.98 10.37
N ASP A 268 -4.60 -2.33 9.89
CA ASP A 268 -3.97 -1.22 10.60
C ASP A 268 -4.97 -0.09 10.90
N GLY A 269 -4.99 0.37 12.14
CA GLY A 269 -5.89 1.43 12.61
C GLY A 269 -7.33 0.96 12.90
N VAL A 270 -7.58 -0.35 12.98
CA VAL A 270 -8.86 -0.92 13.41
C VAL A 270 -8.62 -1.80 14.64
N ASP A 271 -8.50 -1.15 15.79
CA ASP A 271 -8.07 -1.80 17.03
C ASP A 271 -9.26 -2.28 17.88
N THR A 272 -10.46 -1.76 17.62
CA THR A 272 -11.67 -2.07 18.39
C THR A 272 -12.77 -2.72 17.55
N VAL A 273 -13.61 -3.51 18.22
CA VAL A 273 -14.80 -4.12 17.60
C VAL A 273 -15.77 -3.06 17.10
N GLU A 274 -15.90 -1.96 17.84
CA GLU A 274 -16.73 -0.81 17.50
C GLU A 274 -16.30 -0.18 16.17
N GLU A 275 -15.02 0.16 16.03
CA GLU A 275 -14.45 0.70 14.79
C GLU A 275 -14.64 -0.28 13.63
N GLN A 276 -14.37 -1.56 13.86
CA GLN A 276 -14.50 -2.61 12.84
C GLN A 276 -15.95 -2.69 12.30
N LEU A 277 -16.93 -2.68 13.20
CA LEU A 277 -18.35 -2.71 12.85
C LEU A 277 -18.79 -1.41 12.17
N GLU A 278 -18.34 -0.25 12.64
CA GLU A 278 -18.68 1.05 12.05
C GLU A 278 -18.24 1.14 10.58
N ILE A 279 -17.00 0.71 10.29
CA ILE A 279 -16.48 0.67 8.92
C ILE A 279 -17.29 -0.30 8.05
N ALA A 280 -17.61 -1.49 8.57
CA ALA A 280 -18.39 -2.48 7.83
C ALA A 280 -19.82 -1.96 7.52
N LEU A 281 -20.45 -1.29 8.48
CA LEU A 281 -21.76 -0.65 8.34
C LEU A 281 -21.71 0.48 7.30
N GLY A 282 -20.69 1.33 7.36
CA GLY A 282 -20.45 2.39 6.38
C GLY A 282 -20.33 1.86 4.95
N LYS A 283 -19.58 0.77 4.75
CA LYS A 283 -19.48 0.08 3.44
C LYS A 283 -20.81 -0.48 2.94
N ALA A 284 -21.69 -0.87 3.85
CA ALA A 284 -23.02 -1.39 3.52
C ALA A 284 -24.09 -0.29 3.36
N GLY A 285 -23.78 0.95 3.75
CA GLY A 285 -24.77 2.02 3.88
C GLY A 285 -25.86 1.68 4.92
N ILE A 286 -25.49 1.04 6.04
CA ILE A 286 -26.38 0.68 7.14
C ILE A 286 -26.11 1.61 8.33
N GLY A 287 -27.15 2.21 8.92
CA GLY A 287 -27.03 3.02 10.12
C GLY A 287 -26.81 2.17 11.38
N SER A 288 -26.05 2.66 12.35
CA SER A 288 -25.71 1.93 13.58
C SER A 288 -26.92 1.61 14.48
N HIS A 289 -28.03 2.32 14.33
CA HIS A 289 -29.29 2.10 15.06
C HIS A 289 -30.27 1.18 14.33
N GLU A 290 -29.92 0.77 13.11
CA GLU A 290 -30.75 -0.15 12.34
C GLU A 290 -30.66 -1.57 12.90
N ASP A 291 -31.71 -2.37 12.75
CA ASP A 291 -31.65 -3.80 13.06
C ASP A 291 -30.90 -4.54 11.93
N TYR A 292 -29.71 -5.07 12.24
CA TYR A 292 -28.83 -5.81 11.33
C TYR A 292 -28.26 -7.05 12.02
N THR A 293 -27.90 -8.06 11.22
CA THR A 293 -27.22 -9.26 11.71
C THR A 293 -25.73 -9.16 11.52
N ILE A 294 -24.97 -9.76 12.44
CA ILE A 294 -23.51 -9.86 12.37
C ILE A 294 -23.11 -11.31 12.16
N GLU A 295 -22.18 -11.53 11.23
CA GLU A 295 -21.45 -12.78 11.09
C GLU A 295 -19.96 -12.51 11.24
N ARG A 296 -19.22 -13.47 11.79
CA ARG A 296 -17.75 -13.46 11.85
C ARG A 296 -17.17 -14.56 10.99
N PHE A 297 -15.95 -14.37 10.50
CA PHE A 297 -15.22 -15.40 9.75
C PHE A 297 -13.71 -15.25 9.98
N GLU A 298 -12.99 -16.36 9.92
CA GLU A 298 -11.52 -16.36 9.90
C GLU A 298 -11.01 -16.21 8.47
N VAL A 299 -9.79 -15.71 8.31
CA VAL A 299 -9.13 -15.57 7.01
C VAL A 299 -7.75 -16.20 7.10
N VAL A 300 -7.39 -16.94 6.05
CA VAL A 300 -5.98 -17.29 5.81
C VAL A 300 -5.43 -16.31 4.79
N ARG A 301 -4.50 -15.46 5.22
CA ARG A 301 -3.82 -14.49 4.37
C ARG A 301 -2.54 -15.08 3.80
N TYR A 302 -2.42 -15.04 2.49
CA TYR A 302 -1.22 -15.38 1.74
C TYR A 302 -0.62 -14.10 1.19
N GLU A 303 0.55 -13.72 1.67
CA GLU A 303 1.29 -12.55 1.21
C GLU A 303 2.77 -12.87 1.09
N ALA A 304 3.43 -12.26 0.10
CA ALA A 304 4.88 -12.39 0.01
C ALA A 304 5.45 -11.64 1.23
N CYS A 305 6.19 -12.34 2.10
CA CYS A 305 6.71 -11.77 3.36
C CYS A 305 7.19 -10.33 3.17
N ASP A 306 6.80 -9.46 4.11
CA ASP A 306 7.12 -8.04 4.11
C ASP A 306 8.59 -7.79 3.73
N LEU A 307 8.78 -6.91 2.73
CA LEU A 307 10.08 -6.50 2.20
C LEU A 307 10.48 -5.12 2.69
#